data_AF-A0A0Q6SXU3-F1
#
_entry.id   AF-A0A0Q6SXU3-F1
#
_cell.length_a   1.000
_cell.length_b   1.000
_cell.length_c   1.000
_cell.angle_alpha   90.00
_cell.angle_beta   90.00
_cell.angle_gamma   90.00
#
_symmetry.space_group_name_H-M   'P 1'
#
loop_
_entity.id
_entity.type
_entity.pdbx_description
1 polymer ?
#
loop_
_entity_poly.entity_id
_entity_poly.type
_entity_poly.pdbx_seq_one_letter_code
_entity_poly.pdbx_strand_id
1 'polypeptide(L)'
;MVPIMRDTGRWEGIFGFVNTVRAHTIEAGLDPDKVLRHLEFRHYLPELYGGAVMVTRDFAAQHPEAVRGLLAAINLGLKDAIADPDAAIAAVARRNPNVDIKANRARLVGTLGLEMAGEEGGRIGIGDADDERIVAVAELITKAKGLTRVPAASEVFDRSFLPPLSERVTSLAKNT
;
A
#
# COMPACT_ATOMS: atom_id res chain seq x y z
N MET A 1 -6.11 9.21 17.93
CA MET A 1 -5.98 7.89 18.60
C MET A 1 -4.70 7.79 19.43
N VAL A 2 -3.54 8.15 18.89
CA VAL A 2 -2.25 8.12 19.63
C VAL A 2 -2.23 8.95 20.92
N PRO A 3 -2.78 10.18 20.97
CA PRO A 3 -2.89 10.91 22.25
C PRO A 3 -3.73 10.17 23.28
N ILE A 4 -4.86 9.59 22.88
CA ILE A 4 -5.74 8.82 23.77
C ILE A 4 -5.02 7.58 24.32
N MET A 5 -4.26 6.88 23.49
CA MET A 5 -3.46 5.71 23.90
C MET A 5 -2.44 6.11 24.99
N ARG A 6 -1.66 7.17 24.73
CA ARG A 6 -0.63 7.66 25.66
C ARG A 6 -1.22 8.22 26.96
N ASP A 7 -2.27 9.04 26.85
CA ASP A 7 -2.74 9.88 27.96
C ASP A 7 -3.74 9.17 28.86
N THR A 8 -4.49 8.19 28.33
CA THR A 8 -5.53 7.48 29.09
C THR A 8 -5.14 6.07 29.51
N GLY A 9 -4.10 5.48 28.91
CA GLY A 9 -3.68 4.09 29.20
C GLY A 9 -4.73 3.02 28.87
N ARG A 10 -5.84 3.38 28.19
CA ARG A 10 -6.92 2.44 27.86
C ARG A 10 -6.52 1.39 26.81
N TRP A 11 -5.47 1.65 26.05
CA TRP A 11 -4.94 0.77 25.01
C TRP A 11 -3.42 0.85 25.05
N GLU A 12 -2.75 -0.28 24.87
CA GLU A 12 -1.27 -0.36 24.88
C GLU A 12 -0.67 -0.43 23.46
N GLY A 13 -1.52 -0.61 22.45
CA GLY A 13 -1.09 -0.70 21.06
C GLY A 13 -2.22 -0.43 20.08
N ILE A 14 -1.83 -0.18 18.84
CA ILE A 14 -2.72 0.06 17.70
C ILE A 14 -2.22 -0.71 16.50
N PHE A 15 -3.15 -1.24 15.70
CA PHE A 15 -2.86 -1.98 14.48
C PHE A 15 -3.24 -1.15 13.24
N GLY A 16 -2.33 -1.09 12.26
CA GLY A 16 -2.54 -0.36 11.02
C GLY A 16 -1.23 -0.13 10.25
N PHE A 17 -1.34 0.54 9.11
CA PHE A 17 -0.17 0.94 8.32
C PHE A 17 0.72 1.92 9.10
N VAL A 18 2.03 1.68 9.07
CA VAL A 18 3.03 2.46 9.82
C VAL A 18 2.89 3.94 9.50
N ASN A 19 2.84 4.30 8.22
CA ASN A 19 2.85 5.70 7.81
C ASN A 19 1.52 6.41 8.05
N THR A 20 0.40 5.68 8.01
CA THR A 20 -0.91 6.22 8.42
C THR A 20 -0.90 6.58 9.91
N VAL A 21 -0.38 5.70 10.76
CA VAL A 21 -0.27 5.95 12.19
C VAL A 21 0.70 7.10 12.49
N ARG A 22 1.85 7.15 11.81
CA ARG A 22 2.80 8.26 11.95
C ARG A 22 2.16 9.60 11.55
N ALA A 23 1.43 9.66 10.44
CA ALA A 23 0.75 10.89 10.03
C ALA A 23 -0.26 11.39 11.06
N HIS A 24 -1.11 10.50 11.61
CA HIS A 24 -2.03 10.89 12.67
C HIS A 24 -1.34 11.37 13.96
N THR A 25 -0.10 10.93 14.19
CA THR A 25 0.70 11.38 15.34
C THR A 25 1.25 12.79 15.09
N ILE A 26 1.67 13.07 13.85
CA ILE A 26 2.07 14.41 13.41
C ILE A 26 0.89 15.38 13.50
N GLU A 27 -0.29 14.98 13.02
CA GLU A 27 -1.54 15.77 13.12
C GLU A 27 -1.91 16.10 14.57
N ALA A 28 -1.55 15.23 15.51
CA ALA A 28 -1.73 15.44 16.95
C ALA A 28 -0.63 16.31 17.60
N GLY A 29 0.30 16.85 16.82
CA GLY A 29 1.40 17.69 17.32
C GLY A 29 2.51 16.91 18.03
N LEU A 30 2.59 15.60 17.81
CA LEU A 30 3.57 14.73 18.46
C LEU A 30 4.64 14.26 17.48
N ASP A 31 5.83 13.98 18.01
CA ASP A 31 6.94 13.39 17.26
C ASP A 31 6.79 11.86 17.21
N PRO A 32 6.45 11.27 16.06
CA PRO A 32 6.22 9.82 15.94
C PRO A 32 7.42 8.97 16.36
N ASP A 33 8.67 9.42 16.13
CA ASP A 33 9.86 8.61 16.47
C ASP A 33 10.12 8.54 17.97
N LYS A 34 9.60 9.52 18.72
CA LYS A 34 9.71 9.57 20.17
C LYS A 34 8.60 8.82 20.87
N VAL A 35 7.40 8.80 20.30
CA VAL A 35 6.21 8.27 20.97
C VAL A 35 5.75 6.91 20.45
N LEU A 36 6.25 6.46 19.29
CA LEU A 36 5.89 5.18 18.70
C LEU A 36 7.07 4.22 18.63
N ARG A 37 6.74 2.94 18.73
CA ARG A 37 7.60 1.81 18.36
C ARG A 37 6.79 0.93 17.42
N HIS A 38 7.38 0.56 16.29
CA HIS A 38 6.68 -0.19 15.25
C HIS A 38 7.14 -1.65 15.28
N LEU A 39 6.16 -2.56 15.39
CA LEU A 39 6.33 -3.97 15.06
C LEU A 39 5.83 -4.15 13.64
N GLU A 40 6.76 -4.15 12.69
CA GLU A 40 6.40 -4.20 11.28
C GLU A 40 6.09 -5.62 10.84
N PHE A 41 4.87 -5.85 10.34
CA PHE A 41 4.41 -7.17 9.94
C PHE A 41 5.27 -7.78 8.83
N ARG A 42 5.93 -6.97 7.99
CA ARG A 42 6.86 -7.45 6.96
C ARG A 42 8.02 -8.29 7.52
N HIS A 43 8.36 -8.16 8.81
CA HIS A 43 9.40 -8.96 9.47
C HIS A 43 8.87 -10.27 10.06
N TYR A 44 7.55 -10.39 10.27
CA TYR A 44 6.92 -11.53 10.94
C TYR A 44 6.02 -12.36 10.04
N LEU A 45 5.45 -11.74 9.00
CA LEU A 45 4.55 -12.30 8.01
C LEU A 45 4.93 -11.73 6.63
N PRO A 46 6.16 -11.98 6.15
CA PRO A 46 6.69 -11.38 4.92
C PRO A 46 5.88 -11.75 3.67
N GLU A 47 5.14 -12.86 3.71
CA GLU A 47 4.32 -13.31 2.61
C GLU A 47 3.16 -12.34 2.35
N LEU A 48 2.61 -11.69 3.38
CA LEU A 48 1.42 -10.85 3.26
C LEU A 48 1.65 -9.67 2.30
N TYR A 49 0.74 -9.54 1.34
CA TYR A 49 0.63 -8.36 0.49
C TYR A 49 -0.12 -7.23 1.19
N GLY A 50 0.13 -6.00 0.73
CA GLY A 50 -0.56 -4.79 1.17
C GLY A 50 -1.89 -4.59 0.43
N GLY A 51 -2.12 -3.36 -0.05
CA GLY A 51 -3.33 -3.02 -0.80
C GLY A 51 -3.35 -3.64 -2.20
N ALA A 52 -4.56 -3.88 -2.72
CA ALA A 52 -4.80 -4.36 -4.07
C ALA A 52 -5.96 -3.59 -4.72
N VAL A 53 -5.94 -3.49 -6.05
CA VAL A 53 -7.09 -3.04 -6.84
C VAL A 53 -7.98 -4.24 -7.11
N MET A 54 -9.27 -4.12 -6.80
CA MET A 54 -10.25 -5.19 -7.00
C MET A 54 -11.39 -4.70 -7.88
N VAL A 55 -11.74 -5.53 -8.86
CA VAL A 55 -12.94 -5.37 -9.71
C VAL A 55 -13.71 -6.68 -9.73
N THR A 56 -15.01 -6.64 -9.98
CA THR A 56 -15.78 -7.87 -10.13
C THR A 56 -15.39 -8.58 -11.43
N ARG A 57 -15.48 -9.91 -11.45
CA ARG A 57 -15.19 -10.72 -12.65
C ARG A 57 -16.07 -10.31 -13.83
N ASP A 58 -17.35 -10.05 -13.56
CA ASP A 58 -18.31 -9.60 -14.58
C ASP A 58 -17.91 -8.25 -15.17
N PHE A 59 -17.48 -7.29 -14.35
CA PHE A 59 -17.02 -5.99 -14.83
C PHE A 59 -15.75 -6.12 -15.67
N ALA A 60 -14.79 -6.93 -15.24
CA ALA A 60 -13.55 -7.15 -15.99
C ALA A 60 -13.81 -7.81 -17.36
N ALA A 61 -14.75 -8.76 -17.42
CA ALA A 61 -15.14 -9.44 -18.65
C ALA A 61 -15.89 -8.51 -19.61
N GLN A 62 -16.78 -7.67 -19.10
CA GLN A 62 -17.61 -6.75 -19.91
C GLN A 62 -16.89 -5.46 -20.31
N HIS A 63 -15.95 -4.99 -19.48
CA HIS A 63 -15.25 -3.72 -19.66
C HIS A 63 -13.73 -3.85 -19.51
N PRO A 64 -13.08 -4.75 -20.27
CA PRO A 64 -11.65 -5.03 -20.09
C PRO A 64 -10.75 -3.82 -20.39
N GLU A 65 -11.14 -2.98 -21.35
CA GLU A 65 -10.40 -1.74 -21.65
C GLU A 65 -10.51 -0.70 -20.53
N ALA A 66 -11.63 -0.65 -19.80
CA ALA A 66 -11.77 0.24 -18.66
C ALA A 66 -10.86 -0.20 -17.51
N VAL A 67 -10.71 -1.50 -17.29
CA VAL A 67 -9.79 -2.04 -16.27
C VAL A 67 -8.34 -1.75 -16.64
N ARG A 68 -7.94 -2.00 -17.90
CA ARG A 68 -6.60 -1.62 -18.40
C ARG A 68 -6.33 -0.13 -18.25
N GLY A 69 -7.27 0.70 -18.66
CA GLY A 69 -7.17 2.16 -18.55
C GLY A 69 -7.03 2.64 -17.10
N LEU A 70 -7.78 2.05 -16.16
CA LEU A 70 -7.67 2.36 -14.75
C LEU A 70 -6.28 2.01 -14.21
N LEU A 71 -5.78 0.81 -14.50
CA LEU A 71 -4.46 0.36 -14.02
C LEU A 71 -3.31 1.17 -14.64
N ALA A 72 -3.43 1.55 -15.91
CA ALA A 72 -2.49 2.46 -16.57
C ALA A 72 -2.50 3.86 -15.91
N ALA A 73 -3.68 4.40 -15.60
CA ALA A 73 -3.81 5.69 -14.92
C ALA A 73 -3.25 5.66 -13.48
N ILE A 74 -3.46 4.56 -12.74
CA ILE A 74 -2.87 4.39 -11.40
C ILE A 74 -1.34 4.34 -11.49
N ASN A 75 -0.79 3.57 -12.43
CA ASN A 75 0.65 3.50 -12.64
C ASN A 75 1.26 4.86 -13.03
N LEU A 76 0.59 5.62 -13.91
CA LEU A 76 1.00 6.97 -14.26
C LEU A 76 0.94 7.92 -13.05
N GLY A 77 -0.16 7.89 -12.28
CA GLY A 77 -0.29 8.70 -11.08
C GLY A 77 0.76 8.38 -10.03
N LEU A 78 1.18 7.11 -9.92
CA LEU A 78 2.30 6.71 -9.06
C LEU A 78 3.62 7.30 -9.55
N LYS A 79 3.91 7.23 -10.86
CA LYS A 79 5.09 7.87 -11.47
C LYS A 79 5.15 9.36 -11.16
N ASP A 80 4.04 10.06 -11.36
CA ASP A 80 3.94 11.49 -11.09
C ASP A 80 4.15 11.80 -9.60
N ALA A 81 3.57 10.99 -8.71
CA ALA A 81 3.72 11.17 -7.26
C ALA A 81 5.14 10.90 -6.75
N ILE A 82 5.88 9.99 -7.40
CA ILE A 82 7.30 9.76 -7.09
C ILE A 82 8.15 10.94 -7.58
N ALA A 83 7.85 11.45 -8.78
CA ALA A 83 8.58 12.56 -9.37
C ALA A 83 8.37 13.88 -8.60
N ASP A 84 7.14 14.14 -8.15
CA ASP A 84 6.79 15.33 -7.38
C ASP A 84 5.79 15.02 -6.25
N PRO A 85 6.29 14.62 -5.07
CA PRO A 85 5.44 14.38 -3.91
C PRO A 85 4.65 15.61 -3.44
N ASP A 86 5.16 16.83 -3.68
CA ASP A 86 4.49 18.07 -3.29
C ASP A 86 3.27 18.34 -4.19
N ALA A 87 3.42 18.16 -5.51
CA ALA A 87 2.30 18.23 -6.43
C ALA A 87 1.24 17.15 -6.14
N ALA A 88 1.66 15.94 -5.78
CA ALA A 88 0.74 14.87 -5.39
C ALA A 88 -0.11 15.25 -4.17
N ILE A 89 0.51 15.81 -3.12
CA ILE A 89 -0.23 16.27 -1.94
C ILE A 89 -1.09 17.49 -2.23
N ALA A 90 -0.64 18.41 -3.10
CA ALA A 90 -1.47 19.51 -3.56
C ALA A 90 -2.73 19.01 -4.29
N ALA A 91 -2.62 17.93 -5.08
CA ALA A 91 -3.78 17.29 -5.71
C ALA A 91 -4.76 16.70 -4.68
N VAL A 92 -4.25 16.06 -3.63
CA VAL A 92 -5.08 15.59 -2.51
C VAL A 92 -5.77 16.75 -1.79
N ALA A 93 -5.06 17.84 -1.52
CA ALA A 93 -5.60 19.02 -0.85
C ALA A 93 -6.71 19.72 -1.64
N ARG A 94 -6.62 19.74 -2.99
CA ARG A 94 -7.74 20.24 -3.82
C ARG A 94 -9.03 19.43 -3.63
N ARG A 95 -8.91 18.11 -3.40
CA ARG A 95 -10.06 17.23 -3.17
C ARG A 95 -10.54 17.25 -1.72
N ASN A 96 -9.63 17.41 -0.77
CA ASN A 96 -9.87 17.52 0.66
C ASN A 96 -9.13 18.74 1.24
N PRO A 97 -9.74 19.94 1.21
CA PRO A 97 -9.07 21.18 1.67
C PRO A 97 -8.66 21.19 3.13
N ASN A 98 -9.22 20.30 3.96
CA ASN A 98 -8.93 20.22 5.39
C ASN A 98 -7.79 19.23 5.71
N VAL A 99 -7.14 18.66 4.70
CA VAL A 99 -6.03 17.72 4.91
C VAL A 99 -4.83 18.44 5.52
N ASP A 100 -4.20 17.84 6.53
CA ASP A 100 -2.90 18.30 7.01
C ASP A 100 -1.84 17.96 5.95
N ILE A 101 -1.43 18.96 5.18
CA ILE A 101 -0.47 18.83 4.08
C ILE A 101 0.86 18.26 4.59
N LYS A 102 1.36 18.72 5.74
CA LYS A 102 2.66 18.30 6.27
C LYS A 102 2.62 16.83 6.69
N ALA A 103 1.60 16.43 7.45
CA ALA A 103 1.44 15.06 7.90
C ALA A 103 1.22 14.09 6.72
N ASN A 104 0.42 14.48 5.73
CA ASN A 104 0.09 13.61 4.61
C ASN A 104 1.21 13.55 3.56
N ARG A 105 2.04 14.59 3.41
CA ARG A 105 3.31 14.51 2.66
C ARG A 105 4.28 13.54 3.31
N ALA A 106 4.45 13.63 4.63
CA ALA A 106 5.28 12.68 5.36
C ALA A 106 4.75 11.24 5.22
N ARG A 107 3.41 11.06 5.23
CA ARG A 107 2.77 9.77 4.94
C ARG A 107 3.16 9.24 3.55
N LEU A 108 2.99 10.05 2.51
CA LEU A 108 3.26 9.64 1.13
C LEU A 108 4.72 9.18 0.96
N VAL A 109 5.68 10.00 1.37
CA VAL A 109 7.11 9.67 1.25
C VAL A 109 7.44 8.42 2.07
N GLY A 110 6.89 8.30 3.28
CA GLY A 110 7.06 7.12 4.11
C GLY A 110 6.47 5.85 3.50
N THR A 111 5.27 5.91 2.91
CA THR A 111 4.63 4.78 2.22
C THR A 111 5.46 4.34 1.02
N LEU A 112 5.94 5.28 0.19
CA LEU A 112 6.81 4.96 -0.93
C LEU A 112 8.08 4.23 -0.48
N GLY A 113 8.72 4.71 0.60
CA GLY A 113 9.98 4.17 1.09
C GLY A 113 9.89 2.90 1.96
N LEU A 114 8.77 2.68 2.66
CA LEU A 114 8.62 1.56 3.59
C LEU A 114 7.64 0.50 3.09
N GLU A 115 6.51 0.91 2.55
CA GLU A 115 5.39 0.01 2.25
C GLU A 115 5.40 -0.45 0.78
N MET A 116 6.02 0.34 -0.12
CA MET A 116 6.07 0.03 -1.55
C MET A 116 7.48 -0.36 -2.05
N ALA A 117 8.56 0.05 -1.37
CA ALA A 117 9.95 -0.18 -1.79
C ALA A 117 10.50 -1.60 -1.52
N GLY A 118 9.67 -2.64 -1.64
CA GLY A 118 10.16 -4.02 -1.60
C GLY A 118 10.98 -4.38 -2.85
N GLU A 119 11.98 -5.25 -2.70
CA GLU A 119 12.85 -5.69 -3.81
C GLU A 119 12.05 -6.34 -4.96
N GLU A 120 10.95 -7.01 -4.63
CA GLU A 120 10.00 -7.60 -5.58
C GLU A 120 9.54 -6.60 -6.63
N GLY A 121 9.19 -5.37 -6.22
CA GLY A 121 8.76 -4.31 -7.12
C GLY A 121 9.83 -3.91 -8.15
N GLY A 122 11.11 -4.09 -7.83
CA GLY A 122 12.20 -3.88 -8.78
C GLY A 122 12.34 -4.97 -9.83
N ARG A 123 11.92 -6.20 -9.50
CA ARG A 123 11.96 -7.36 -10.39
C ARG A 123 10.73 -7.45 -11.29
N ILE A 124 9.54 -7.29 -10.72
CA ILE A 124 8.27 -7.51 -11.42
C ILE A 124 7.47 -6.23 -11.68
N GLY A 125 7.95 -5.08 -11.20
CA GLY A 125 7.23 -3.80 -11.29
C GLY A 125 6.17 -3.66 -10.20
N ILE A 126 6.00 -2.44 -9.70
CA ILE A 126 4.97 -2.11 -8.71
C ILE A 126 3.59 -2.36 -9.30
N GLY A 127 2.77 -3.11 -8.55
CA GLY A 127 1.40 -3.47 -8.92
C GLY A 127 1.25 -4.89 -9.46
N ASP A 128 2.34 -5.60 -9.78
CA ASP A 128 2.32 -7.05 -10.02
C ASP A 128 2.47 -7.83 -8.69
N ALA A 129 2.27 -9.13 -8.75
CA ALA A 129 2.41 -10.03 -7.61
C ALA A 129 3.07 -11.35 -8.03
N ASP A 130 3.97 -11.84 -7.18
CA ASP A 130 4.63 -13.13 -7.30
C ASP A 130 3.67 -14.28 -6.95
N ASP A 131 3.55 -15.27 -7.85
CA ASP A 131 2.60 -16.38 -7.73
C ASP A 131 2.94 -17.30 -6.55
N GLU A 132 4.21 -17.55 -6.26
CA GLU A 132 4.62 -18.39 -5.13
C GLU A 132 4.25 -17.71 -3.81
N ARG A 133 4.46 -16.39 -3.73
CA ARG A 133 4.06 -15.61 -2.56
C ARG A 133 2.54 -15.54 -2.40
N ILE A 134 1.77 -15.44 -3.49
CA ILE A 134 0.29 -15.52 -3.42
C ILE A 134 -0.14 -16.86 -2.83
N VAL A 135 0.45 -17.96 -3.29
CA VAL A 135 0.15 -19.30 -2.77
C VAL A 135 0.50 -19.39 -1.28
N ALA A 136 1.67 -18.90 -0.87
CA ALA A 136 2.08 -18.91 0.53
C ALA A 136 1.11 -18.12 1.44
N VAL A 137 0.63 -16.95 0.99
CA VAL A 137 -0.41 -16.19 1.71
C VAL A 137 -1.73 -16.96 1.77
N ALA A 138 -2.14 -17.58 0.65
CA ALA A 138 -3.36 -18.35 0.58
C ALA A 138 -3.34 -19.55 1.56
N GLU A 139 -2.21 -20.26 1.64
CA GLU A 139 -2.01 -21.35 2.61
C GLU A 139 -2.07 -20.86 4.06
N LEU A 140 -1.40 -19.74 4.35
CA LEU A 140 -1.39 -19.13 5.67
C LEU A 140 -2.82 -18.76 6.12
N ILE A 141 -3.58 -18.09 5.25
CA ILE A 141 -4.97 -17.70 5.53
C ILE A 141 -5.86 -18.94 5.66
N THR A 142 -5.75 -19.91 4.74
CA THR A 142 -6.53 -21.15 4.78
C THR A 142 -6.32 -21.89 6.09
N LYS A 143 -5.07 -22.03 6.53
CA LYS A 143 -4.74 -22.64 7.83
C LYS A 143 -5.30 -21.84 9.00
N ALA A 144 -5.06 -20.53 9.03
CA ALA A 144 -5.49 -19.65 10.13
C ALA A 144 -7.03 -19.57 10.27
N LYS A 145 -7.76 -19.73 9.17
CA LYS A 145 -9.22 -19.66 9.11
C LYS A 145 -9.91 -21.03 9.12
N GLY A 146 -9.15 -22.13 9.07
CA GLY A 146 -9.70 -23.48 8.99
C GLY A 146 -10.48 -23.74 7.70
N LEU A 147 -10.06 -23.14 6.58
CA LEU A 147 -10.68 -23.38 5.28
C LEU A 147 -10.24 -24.74 4.72
N THR A 148 -11.09 -25.35 3.89
CA THR A 148 -10.85 -26.68 3.33
C THR A 148 -10.05 -26.67 2.04
N ARG A 149 -9.78 -25.50 1.48
CA ARG A 149 -9.18 -25.34 0.16
C ARG A 149 -8.21 -24.16 0.14
N VAL A 150 -7.10 -24.34 -0.56
CA VAL A 150 -6.17 -23.27 -0.95
C VAL A 150 -6.44 -22.93 -2.42
N PRO A 151 -6.79 -21.68 -2.77
CA PRO A 151 -6.94 -21.28 -4.17
C PRO A 151 -5.59 -21.24 -4.90
N ALA A 152 -5.59 -21.47 -6.21
CA ALA A 152 -4.44 -21.20 -7.06
C ALA A 152 -4.22 -19.69 -7.22
N ALA A 153 -2.98 -19.28 -7.49
CA ALA A 153 -2.65 -17.86 -7.68
C ALA A 153 -3.49 -17.18 -8.78
N SER A 154 -3.72 -17.88 -9.89
CA SER A 154 -4.56 -17.41 -11.01
C SER A 154 -6.04 -17.21 -10.66
N GLU A 155 -6.52 -17.77 -9.55
CA GLU A 155 -7.89 -17.51 -9.07
C GLU A 155 -7.99 -16.24 -8.23
N VAL A 156 -6.84 -15.76 -7.72
CA VAL A 156 -6.70 -14.62 -6.81
C VAL A 156 -6.25 -13.37 -7.55
N PHE A 157 -5.34 -13.50 -8.53
CA PHE A 157 -4.71 -12.37 -9.21
C PHE A 157 -4.69 -12.57 -10.74
N ASP A 158 -5.16 -11.56 -11.47
CA ASP A 158 -5.14 -11.54 -12.93
C ASP A 158 -4.25 -10.39 -13.44
N ARG A 159 -3.06 -10.76 -13.90
CA ARG A 159 -2.04 -9.84 -14.43
C ARG A 159 -2.32 -9.33 -15.84
N SER A 160 -3.30 -9.90 -16.56
CA SER A 160 -3.53 -9.59 -17.98
C SER A 160 -4.01 -8.15 -18.24
N PHE A 161 -4.43 -7.45 -17.20
CA PHE A 161 -4.84 -6.04 -17.27
C PHE A 161 -3.73 -5.05 -16.91
N LEU A 162 -2.58 -5.52 -16.42
CA LEU A 162 -1.48 -4.66 -16.00
C LEU A 162 -0.78 -4.01 -17.23
N PRO A 163 -0.26 -2.78 -17.09
CA PRO A 163 0.67 -2.22 -18.06
C PRO A 163 1.88 -3.13 -18.26
N PRO A 164 2.51 -3.13 -19.44
CA PRO A 164 3.73 -3.88 -19.68
C PRO A 164 4.84 -3.43 -18.71
N LEU A 165 5.75 -4.35 -18.36
CA LEU A 165 6.80 -4.09 -17.37
C LEU A 165 7.61 -2.82 -17.65
N SER A 166 7.90 -2.52 -18.92
CA SER A 166 8.62 -1.32 -19.35
C SER A 166 7.94 0.00 -18.98
N GLU A 167 6.63 -0.03 -18.73
CA GLU A 167 5.84 1.13 -18.31
C GLU A 167 5.66 1.20 -16.80
N ARG A 168 5.88 0.09 -16.08
CA ARG A 168 5.67 0.02 -14.63
C ARG A 168 6.78 0.72 -13.86
N VAL A 169 6.46 1.21 -12.67
CA VAL A 169 7.48 1.68 -11.72
C VAL A 169 8.29 0.48 -11.24
N THR A 170 9.60 0.50 -11.43
CA THR A 170 10.53 -0.56 -10.96
C THR A 170 11.59 -0.03 -10.00
N SER A 171 11.59 1.27 -9.73
CA SER A 171 12.46 1.87 -8.74
C SER A 171 11.68 2.93 -7.98
N LEU A 172 11.72 2.80 -6.66
CA LEU A 172 11.18 3.78 -5.74
C LEU A 172 12.33 4.59 -5.14
N ALA A 173 13.31 4.92 -6.00
CA ALA A 173 14.58 5.54 -5.65
C ALA A 173 14.38 6.69 -4.64
N LYS A 174 15.17 6.64 -3.57
CA LYS A 174 15.34 7.77 -2.65
C LYS A 174 16.01 8.91 -3.42
N ASN A 175 15.24 9.93 -3.78
CA ASN A 175 15.81 11.24 -4.07
C ASN A 175 16.03 11.98 -2.74
N THR A 176 17.11 11.61 -2.04
CA THR A 176 17.95 12.39 -1.11
C THR A 176 18.88 11.46 -0.36
#